data_AF-A0A7W0RWQ3-F1
#
_entry.id   AF-A0A7W0RWQ3-F1
#
_cell.length_a   1.000
_cell.length_b   1.000
_cell.length_c   1.000
_cell.angle_alpha   90.00
_cell.angle_beta   90.00
_cell.angle_gamma   90.00
#
_symmetry.space_group_name_H-M   'P 1'
#
loop_
_entity.id
_entity.type
_entity.pdbx_description
1 polymer ?
#
loop_
_entity_poly.entity_id
_entity_poly.type
_entity_poly.pdbx_seq_one_letter_code
_entity_poly.pdbx_strand_id
1 'polypeptide(L)'
;MATDGVAAAQALSPQELLPETAAVHWRPRVDERALRRMGALWTLTTVAHIVPFLVAAGVLLWLEPLTLPVALACVAHAWIIPELYAQRGANVVRPRGRAAAGPERISLGLLGDLIDHGAREHHAQTGLVPEAGRLGTWLVAEAGALLVRDGGRRVYCYCVKVDHPDLPSGDRIAHLLLALRCDEQGFATVANLAFAGARWRVRRRLRAPMRPALAAGAVATRSSTPA
;
A
#
# COMPACT_ATOMS: atom_id res chain seq x y z
N MET A 1 16.33 14.52 -39.38
CA MET A 1 17.45 13.95 -38.62
C MET A 1 16.99 13.83 -37.18
N ALA A 2 16.78 12.58 -36.76
CA ALA A 2 16.42 12.19 -35.40
C ALA A 2 17.70 11.86 -34.60
N THR A 3 17.52 11.61 -33.30
CA THR A 3 18.49 11.21 -32.24
C THR A 3 19.19 12.42 -31.59
N ASP A 4 19.26 12.62 -30.27
CA ASP A 4 19.09 11.77 -29.10
C ASP A 4 18.57 12.59 -27.90
N GLY A 5 17.38 12.24 -27.42
CA GLY A 5 16.74 12.85 -26.24
C GLY A 5 16.39 11.81 -25.19
N VAL A 6 17.23 10.78 -25.03
CA VAL A 6 17.11 9.87 -23.88
C VAL A 6 17.82 10.55 -22.73
N ALA A 7 17.06 11.31 -21.95
CA ALA A 7 17.49 11.77 -20.64
C ALA A 7 18.05 10.56 -19.87
N ALA A 8 19.37 10.56 -19.68
CA ALA A 8 20.06 9.57 -18.88
C ALA A 8 19.37 9.53 -17.51
N ALA A 9 18.79 8.39 -17.18
CA ALA A 9 18.46 8.06 -15.81
C ALA A 9 19.77 8.17 -15.03
N GLN A 10 19.94 9.25 -14.26
CA GLN A 10 21.07 9.40 -13.37
C GLN A 10 21.08 8.14 -12.49
N ALA A 11 22.10 7.33 -12.66
CA ALA A 11 22.34 6.19 -11.78
C ALA A 11 22.55 6.79 -10.38
N LEU A 12 21.61 6.51 -9.48
CA LEU A 12 21.75 6.86 -8.06
C LEU A 12 23.11 6.34 -7.59
N SER A 13 23.86 7.19 -6.90
CA SER A 13 25.11 6.80 -6.30
C SER A 13 24.87 5.66 -5.30
N PRO A 14 25.86 4.78 -5.03
CA PRO A 14 25.70 3.67 -4.08
C PRO A 14 25.26 4.10 -2.68
N GLN A 15 25.49 5.37 -2.31
CA GLN A 15 25.06 5.97 -1.04
C GLN A 15 23.59 6.42 -1.05
N GLU A 16 23.00 6.64 -2.22
CA GLU A 16 21.58 6.97 -2.41
C GLU A 16 20.73 5.70 -2.64
N LEU A 17 21.35 4.53 -2.73
CA LEU A 17 20.66 3.25 -2.82
C LEU A 17 20.43 2.67 -1.42
N LEU A 18 19.21 2.21 -1.17
CA LEU A 18 18.89 1.43 0.03
C LEU A 18 19.78 0.17 0.08
N PRO A 19 20.61 -0.03 1.13
CA PRO A 19 21.47 -1.21 1.25
C PRO A 19 20.70 -2.53 1.16
N GLU A 20 19.46 -2.54 1.64
CA GLU A 20 18.56 -3.69 1.61
C GLU A 20 18.23 -4.15 0.18
N THR A 21 18.40 -3.28 -0.82
CA THR A 21 18.22 -3.67 -2.23
C THR A 21 19.27 -4.68 -2.69
N ALA A 22 20.48 -4.67 -2.10
CA ALA A 22 21.51 -5.68 -2.39
C ALA A 22 21.06 -7.08 -1.95
N ALA A 23 20.29 -7.18 -0.87
CA ALA A 23 19.71 -8.43 -0.38
C ALA A 23 18.60 -8.98 -1.30
N VAL A 24 18.06 -8.16 -2.22
CA VAL A 24 17.05 -8.54 -3.21
C VAL A 24 17.50 -8.21 -4.64
N HIS A 25 18.79 -8.34 -4.94
CA HIS A 25 19.39 -7.98 -6.24
C HIS A 25 18.73 -8.66 -7.46
N TRP A 26 18.06 -9.81 -7.28
CA TRP A 26 17.33 -10.51 -8.33
C TRP A 26 15.98 -9.87 -8.68
N ARG A 27 15.45 -8.98 -7.83
CA ARG A 27 14.20 -8.27 -8.11
C ARG A 27 14.49 -7.03 -8.96
N PRO A 28 13.83 -6.87 -10.11
CA PRO A 28 13.93 -5.63 -10.86
C PRO A 28 13.39 -4.47 -10.02
N ARG A 29 14.03 -3.30 -10.13
CA ARG A 29 13.60 -2.10 -9.40
C ARG A 29 12.19 -1.70 -9.82
N VAL A 30 11.38 -1.35 -8.82
CA VAL A 30 10.00 -0.93 -9.04
C VAL A 30 9.97 0.46 -9.66
N ASP A 31 9.40 0.53 -10.86
CA ASP A 31 9.13 1.78 -11.57
C ASP A 31 7.63 1.93 -11.86
N GLU A 32 7.29 3.04 -12.50
CA GLU A 32 5.93 3.38 -12.91
C GLU A 32 5.29 2.29 -13.79
N ARG A 33 6.07 1.71 -14.72
CA ARG A 33 5.58 0.66 -15.62
C ARG A 33 5.34 -0.65 -14.88
N ALA A 34 6.23 -1.03 -13.96
CA ALA A 34 6.09 -2.20 -13.11
C ALA A 34 4.84 -2.09 -12.24
N LEU A 35 4.59 -0.94 -11.61
CA LEU A 35 3.39 -0.71 -10.80
C LEU A 35 2.11 -0.84 -11.62
N ARG A 36 2.04 -0.23 -12.81
CA ARG A 36 0.88 -0.39 -13.71
C ARG A 36 0.64 -1.85 -14.10
N ARG A 37 1.70 -2.58 -14.46
CA ARG A 37 1.61 -4.01 -14.79
C ARG A 37 1.15 -4.85 -13.60
N MET A 38 1.71 -4.61 -12.42
CA MET A 38 1.30 -5.27 -11.18
C MET A 38 -0.16 -4.97 -10.87
N GLY A 39 -0.59 -3.72 -10.95
CA GLY A 39 -1.99 -3.32 -10.77
C GLY A 39 -2.93 -4.03 -11.74
N ALA A 40 -2.56 -4.13 -13.02
CA ALA A 40 -3.32 -4.86 -14.04
C ALA A 40 -3.36 -6.36 -13.73
N LEU A 41 -2.23 -6.98 -13.37
CA LEU A 41 -2.15 -8.39 -13.02
C LEU A 41 -3.03 -8.71 -11.80
N TRP A 42 -3.00 -7.87 -10.76
CA TRP A 42 -3.89 -8.01 -9.60
C TRP A 42 -5.37 -7.90 -9.96
N THR A 43 -5.72 -7.02 -10.90
CA THR A 43 -7.09 -6.93 -11.41
C THR A 43 -7.47 -8.16 -12.20
N LEU A 44 -6.61 -8.65 -13.09
CA LEU A 44 -6.82 -9.85 -13.87
C LEU A 44 -6.99 -11.08 -12.99
N THR A 45 -6.12 -11.28 -12.00
CA THR A 45 -6.22 -12.41 -11.07
C THR A 45 -7.49 -12.32 -10.24
N THR A 46 -7.87 -11.13 -9.78
CA THR A 46 -9.15 -10.92 -9.09
C THR A 46 -10.33 -11.29 -9.98
N VAL A 47 -10.37 -10.83 -11.24
CA VAL A 47 -11.41 -11.17 -12.21
C VAL A 47 -11.47 -12.68 -12.45
N ALA A 48 -10.31 -13.32 -12.64
CA ALA A 48 -10.21 -14.77 -12.84
C ALA A 48 -10.73 -15.59 -11.65
N HIS A 49 -10.66 -15.05 -10.42
CA HIS A 49 -11.27 -15.68 -9.25
C HIS A 49 -12.78 -15.44 -9.17
N ILE A 50 -13.27 -14.25 -9.53
CA ILE A 50 -14.68 -13.87 -9.35
C ILE A 50 -15.59 -14.46 -10.43
N VAL A 51 -15.18 -14.35 -11.70
CA VAL A 51 -16.03 -14.68 -12.86
C VAL A 51 -16.51 -16.13 -12.84
N PRO A 52 -15.68 -17.15 -12.55
CA PRO A 52 -16.15 -18.54 -12.52
C PRO A 52 -17.30 -18.78 -11.53
N PHE A 53 -17.26 -18.16 -10.35
CA PHE A 53 -18.34 -18.28 -9.37
C PHE A 53 -19.63 -17.60 -9.82
N LEU A 54 -19.54 -16.44 -10.48
CA LEU A 54 -20.71 -15.75 -11.01
C LEU A 54 -21.33 -16.51 -12.18
N VAL A 55 -20.51 -17.08 -13.07
CA VAL A 55 -20.95 -17.94 -14.17
C VAL A 55 -21.64 -19.18 -13.61
N ALA A 56 -21.05 -19.86 -12.62
CA ALA A 56 -21.67 -21.01 -11.97
C ALA A 56 -23.03 -20.66 -11.35
N ALA A 57 -23.14 -19.53 -10.64
CA ALA A 57 -24.40 -19.06 -10.07
C ALA A 57 -25.48 -18.83 -11.15
N GLY A 58 -25.12 -18.20 -12.27
CA GLY A 58 -26.04 -17.96 -13.38
C GLY A 58 -26.49 -19.25 -14.06
N VAL A 59 -25.57 -20.18 -14.31
CA VAL A 59 -25.88 -21.50 -14.90
C VAL A 59 -26.79 -22.32 -13.99
N LEU A 60 -26.54 -22.33 -12.67
CA LEU A 60 -27.39 -23.02 -11.70
C LEU A 60 -28.83 -22.52 -11.75
N LEU A 61 -29.02 -21.20 -11.69
CA LEU A 61 -30.35 -20.59 -11.75
C LEU A 61 -31.05 -20.79 -13.10
N TRP A 62 -30.28 -20.85 -14.19
CA TRP A 62 -30.82 -21.10 -15.52
C TRP A 62 -31.31 -22.54 -15.69
N LEU A 63 -30.59 -23.51 -15.12
CA LEU A 63 -30.94 -24.93 -15.19
C LEU A 63 -32.08 -25.30 -14.23
N GLU A 64 -32.00 -24.86 -12.97
CA GLU A 64 -32.93 -25.24 -11.92
C GLU A 64 -33.05 -24.12 -10.86
N PRO A 65 -34.14 -23.33 -10.83
CA PRO A 65 -34.30 -22.22 -9.89
C PRO A 65 -34.26 -22.62 -8.41
N LEU A 66 -34.62 -23.87 -8.07
CA LEU A 66 -34.52 -24.38 -6.70
C LEU A 66 -33.08 -24.44 -6.17
N THR A 67 -32.07 -24.32 -7.05
CA THR A 67 -30.65 -24.22 -6.67
C THR A 67 -30.24 -22.85 -6.13
N LEU A 68 -31.18 -21.91 -5.97
CA LEU A 68 -30.94 -20.56 -5.44
C LEU A 68 -29.98 -20.50 -4.22
N PRO A 69 -30.10 -21.35 -3.18
CA PRO A 69 -29.17 -21.30 -2.06
C PRO A 69 -27.70 -21.53 -2.47
N VAL A 70 -27.46 -22.44 -3.42
CA VAL A 70 -26.10 -22.73 -3.93
C VAL A 70 -25.59 -21.57 -4.79
N ALA A 71 -26.45 -21.01 -5.64
CA ALA A 71 -26.11 -19.83 -6.44
C ALA A 71 -25.73 -18.62 -5.54
N LEU A 72 -26.47 -18.40 -4.45
CA LEU A 72 -26.13 -17.38 -3.45
C LEU A 72 -24.77 -17.67 -2.78
N ALA A 73 -24.47 -18.92 -2.46
CA ALA A 73 -23.17 -19.30 -1.93
C ALA A 73 -22.03 -19.02 -2.93
N CYS A 74 -22.22 -19.28 -4.22
CA CYS A 74 -21.26 -18.93 -5.27
C CYS A 74 -21.04 -17.41 -5.34
N VAL A 75 -22.10 -16.60 -5.37
CA VAL A 75 -21.99 -15.13 -5.34
C VAL A 75 -21.27 -14.65 -4.07
N ALA A 76 -21.53 -15.27 -2.93
CA ALA A 76 -20.84 -14.97 -1.68
C ALA A 76 -19.33 -15.24 -1.80
N HIS A 77 -18.90 -16.37 -2.39
CA HIS A 77 -17.48 -16.66 -2.63
C HIS A 77 -16.82 -15.64 -3.56
N ALA A 78 -17.51 -15.27 -4.64
CA ALA A 78 -17.07 -14.24 -5.57
C ALA A 78 -16.82 -12.90 -4.86
N TRP A 79 -17.57 -12.61 -3.79
CA TRP A 79 -17.40 -11.40 -2.99
C TRP A 79 -16.35 -11.53 -1.87
N ILE A 80 -16.30 -12.66 -1.17
CA ILE A 80 -15.45 -12.89 0.01
C ILE A 80 -13.97 -12.93 -0.38
N ILE A 81 -13.60 -13.60 -1.47
CA ILE A 81 -12.19 -13.79 -1.85
C ILE A 81 -11.45 -12.45 -2.03
N PRO A 82 -11.91 -11.51 -2.89
CA PRO A 82 -11.24 -10.22 -3.06
C PRO A 82 -11.19 -9.39 -1.78
N GLU A 83 -12.17 -9.59 -0.91
CA GLU A 83 -12.33 -8.86 0.32
C GLU A 83 -11.34 -9.34 1.41
N LEU A 84 -11.00 -10.63 1.42
CA LEU A 84 -9.90 -11.18 2.22
C LEU A 84 -8.54 -10.65 1.76
N TYR A 85 -8.31 -10.54 0.45
CA TYR A 85 -7.10 -9.91 -0.07
C TYR A 85 -7.01 -8.42 0.31
N ALA A 86 -8.12 -7.68 0.24
CA ALA A 86 -8.18 -6.30 0.72
C ALA A 86 -7.94 -6.19 2.23
N GLN A 87 -8.43 -7.16 3.04
CA GLN A 87 -8.15 -7.23 4.46
C GLN A 87 -6.65 -7.46 4.73
N ARG A 88 -6.00 -8.37 3.99
CA ARG A 88 -4.54 -8.57 4.06
C ARG A 88 -3.80 -7.27 3.76
N GLY A 89 -4.24 -6.53 2.75
CA GLY A 89 -3.72 -5.20 2.42
C GLY A 89 -3.92 -4.18 3.55
N ALA A 90 -5.13 -4.08 4.13
CA ALA A 90 -5.40 -3.17 5.24
C ALA A 90 -4.61 -3.53 6.52
N ASN A 91 -4.31 -4.81 6.72
CA ASN A 91 -3.55 -5.28 7.87
C ASN A 91 -2.06 -4.84 7.85
N VAL A 92 -1.51 -4.42 6.71
CA VAL A 92 -0.11 -3.93 6.65
C VAL A 92 0.11 -2.64 7.45
N VAL A 93 -0.96 -1.90 7.70
CA VAL A 93 -0.92 -0.67 8.51
C VAL A 93 -1.60 -0.83 9.87
N ARG A 94 -1.95 -2.06 10.27
CA ARG A 94 -2.58 -2.29 11.56
C ARG A 94 -1.62 -1.85 12.68
N PRO A 95 -2.06 -1.01 13.65
CA PRO A 95 -1.24 -0.64 14.79
C PRO A 95 -0.77 -1.89 15.53
N ARG A 96 0.50 -1.89 15.96
CA ARG A 96 1.07 -2.98 16.75
C ARG A 96 0.97 -2.68 18.25
N GLY A 97 1.32 -3.66 19.07
CA GLY A 97 1.46 -3.45 20.51
C GLY A 97 2.49 -2.34 20.76
N ARG A 98 2.18 -1.44 21.69
CA ARG A 98 3.09 -0.35 22.07
C ARG A 98 4.19 -0.87 22.98
N ALA A 99 5.39 -0.34 22.79
CA ALA A 99 6.49 -0.53 23.73
C ALA A 99 6.18 0.17 25.06
N ALA A 100 7.10 0.05 26.03
CA ALA A 100 6.98 0.73 27.32
C ALA A 100 6.74 2.25 27.13
N ALA A 101 5.91 2.85 28.00
CA ALA A 101 5.38 4.20 27.83
C ALA A 101 6.45 5.32 27.76
N GLY A 102 7.62 5.12 28.38
CA GLY A 102 8.75 6.05 28.34
C GLY A 102 9.41 6.13 26.96
N PRO A 103 10.01 5.02 26.47
CA PRO A 103 10.60 4.94 25.12
C PRO A 103 9.62 5.34 24.01
N GLU A 104 8.36 4.93 24.13
CA GLU A 104 7.33 5.29 23.16
C GLU A 104 7.16 6.82 23.05
N ARG A 105 7.09 7.53 24.19
CA ARG A 105 6.94 8.99 24.20
C ARG A 105 8.13 9.71 23.56
N ILE A 106 9.34 9.25 23.84
CA ILE A 106 10.57 9.81 23.27
C ILE A 106 10.58 9.61 21.76
N SER A 107 10.31 8.38 21.29
CA SER A 107 10.27 8.05 19.86
C SER A 107 9.24 8.88 19.09
N LEU A 108 8.08 9.15 19.68
CA LEU A 108 7.04 9.98 19.07
C LEU A 108 7.44 11.46 19.04
N GLY A 109 8.21 11.92 20.03
CA GLY A 109 8.83 13.24 20.02
C GLY A 109 9.79 13.39 18.85
N LEU A 110 10.74 12.46 18.73
CA LEU A 110 11.73 12.43 17.64
C LEU A 110 11.10 12.27 16.25
N LEU A 111 10.09 11.41 16.12
CA LEU A 111 9.31 11.31 14.88
C LEU A 111 8.64 12.65 14.56
N GLY A 112 8.14 13.35 15.58
CA GLY A 112 7.55 14.68 15.45
C GLY A 112 8.54 15.75 14.98
N ASP A 113 9.84 15.58 15.21
CA ASP A 113 10.89 16.46 14.71
C ASP A 113 11.28 16.14 13.26
N LEU A 114 11.05 14.90 12.80
CA LEU A 114 11.33 14.43 11.44
C LEU A 114 10.26 14.82 10.41
N ILE A 115 9.03 15.08 10.87
CA ILE A 115 7.86 15.35 10.04
C ILE A 115 7.34 16.76 10.30
N ASP A 116 6.64 17.34 9.31
CA ASP A 116 6.03 18.65 9.50
C ASP A 116 4.84 18.59 10.50
N HIS A 117 4.37 19.78 10.91
CA HIS A 117 3.29 19.89 11.88
C HIS A 117 1.97 19.26 11.42
N GLY A 118 1.65 19.37 10.12
CA GLY A 118 0.43 18.80 9.55
C GLY A 118 0.48 17.27 9.52
N ALA A 119 1.62 16.70 9.12
CA ALA A 119 1.88 15.27 9.15
C ALA A 119 1.86 14.72 10.58
N ARG A 120 2.36 15.48 11.55
CA ARG A 120 2.29 15.13 12.98
C ARG A 120 0.86 15.09 13.50
N GLU A 121 0.06 16.12 13.23
CA GLU A 121 -1.36 16.14 13.61
C GLU A 121 -2.11 14.97 12.95
N HIS A 122 -1.83 14.72 11.67
CA HIS A 122 -2.43 13.63 10.91
C HIS A 122 -2.07 12.26 11.49
N HIS A 123 -0.81 12.06 11.88
CA HIS A 123 -0.34 10.86 12.55
C HIS A 123 -1.01 10.66 13.91
N ALA A 124 -1.14 11.73 14.71
CA ALA A 124 -1.82 11.65 16.01
C ALA A 124 -3.29 11.21 15.88
N GLN A 125 -3.98 11.67 14.83
CA GLN A 125 -5.39 11.34 14.58
C GLN A 125 -5.59 9.95 13.96
N THR A 126 -4.70 9.55 13.05
CA THR A 126 -4.94 8.40 12.16
C THR A 126 -3.96 7.24 12.34
N GLY A 127 -2.83 7.46 13.02
CA GLY A 127 -1.73 6.52 13.10
C GLY A 127 -0.95 6.33 11.79
N LEU A 128 -1.15 7.23 10.82
CA LEU A 128 -0.50 7.20 9.51
C LEU A 128 0.21 8.52 9.23
N VAL A 129 1.45 8.44 8.75
CA VAL A 129 2.21 9.61 8.27
C VAL A 129 2.06 9.70 6.75
N PRO A 130 1.48 10.79 6.20
CA PRO A 130 1.47 11.03 4.77
C PRO A 130 2.86 11.48 4.30
N GLU A 131 3.34 10.91 3.20
CA GLU A 131 4.59 11.31 2.55
C GLU A 131 4.35 11.42 1.03
N ALA A 132 4.74 12.54 0.43
CA ALA A 132 4.68 12.71 -1.01
C ALA A 132 5.89 12.04 -1.67
N GLY A 133 5.65 11.18 -2.66
CA GLY A 133 6.68 10.52 -3.45
C GLY A 133 6.47 10.71 -4.94
N ARG A 134 7.46 10.33 -5.75
CA ARG A 134 7.38 10.37 -7.22
C ARG A 134 6.43 9.31 -7.75
N LEU A 135 6.25 8.21 -7.02
CA LEU A 135 5.32 7.15 -7.39
C LEU A 135 3.89 7.44 -6.93
N GLY A 136 3.64 8.45 -6.09
CA GLY A 136 2.31 8.79 -5.58
C GLY A 136 2.35 9.26 -4.12
N THR A 137 1.22 9.19 -3.44
CA THR A 137 1.16 9.55 -2.01
C THR A 137 1.26 8.31 -1.15
N TRP A 138 2.28 8.26 -0.29
CA TRP A 138 2.49 7.21 0.68
C TRP A 138 1.79 7.54 2.00
N LEU A 139 1.26 6.51 2.66
CA LEU A 139 0.74 6.56 4.02
C LEU A 139 1.49 5.51 4.82
N VAL A 140 2.47 5.96 5.61
CA VAL A 140 3.40 5.09 6.33
C VAL A 140 2.87 4.80 7.73
N ALA A 141 2.95 3.54 8.12
CA ALA A 141 2.59 3.01 9.44
C ALA A 141 3.76 2.21 10.03
N GLU A 142 3.60 1.70 11.25
CA GLU A 142 4.64 0.96 11.97
C GLU A 142 5.12 -0.35 11.31
N ALA A 143 4.32 -0.91 10.40
CA ALA A 143 4.49 -2.27 9.86
C ALA A 143 4.55 -2.32 8.33
N GLY A 144 4.42 -1.17 7.68
CA GLY A 144 4.21 -1.10 6.25
C GLY A 144 3.69 0.25 5.81
N ALA A 145 3.34 0.34 4.53
CA ALA A 145 2.87 1.57 3.93
C ALA A 145 1.79 1.30 2.87
N LEU A 146 0.92 2.28 2.66
CA LEU A 146 -0.02 2.31 1.55
C LEU A 146 0.46 3.33 0.53
N LEU A 147 0.60 2.94 -0.72
CA LEU A 147 0.88 3.83 -1.83
C LEU A 147 -0.43 4.10 -2.59
N VAL A 148 -0.93 5.32 -2.49
CA VAL A 148 -2.14 5.80 -3.15
C VAL A 148 -1.77 6.39 -4.52
N ARG A 149 -2.43 5.90 -5.57
CA ARG A 149 -2.09 6.15 -6.96
C ARG A 149 -3.31 6.27 -7.86
N ASP A 150 -3.07 6.57 -9.13
CA ASP A 150 -4.07 6.65 -10.21
C ASP A 150 -5.18 7.65 -9.89
N GLY A 151 -4.82 8.90 -9.61
CA GLY A 151 -5.77 9.94 -9.18
C GLY A 151 -6.49 9.58 -7.87
N GLY A 152 -5.83 8.79 -7.01
CA GLY A 152 -6.39 8.32 -5.75
C GLY A 152 -7.46 7.22 -5.88
N ARG A 153 -7.50 6.50 -7.01
CA ARG A 153 -8.44 5.40 -7.22
C ARG A 153 -7.88 4.04 -6.80
N ARG A 154 -6.56 3.87 -6.84
CA ARG A 154 -5.87 2.61 -6.55
C ARG A 154 -4.93 2.74 -5.36
N VAL A 155 -4.77 1.65 -4.63
CA VAL A 155 -3.86 1.53 -3.48
C VAL A 155 -3.01 0.28 -3.65
N TYR A 156 -1.72 0.42 -3.36
CA TYR A 156 -0.75 -0.66 -3.25
C TYR A 156 -0.34 -0.77 -1.78
N CYS A 157 -0.51 -1.94 -1.18
CA CYS A 157 -0.26 -2.19 0.24
C CYS A 157 1.07 -2.92 0.39
N TYR A 158 2.05 -2.28 1.00
CA TYR A 158 3.39 -2.81 1.23
C TYR A 158 3.56 -3.22 2.67
N CYS A 159 3.96 -4.46 2.90
CA CYS A 159 4.38 -4.96 4.20
C CYS A 159 5.90 -4.87 4.29
N VAL A 160 6.40 -4.34 5.41
CA VAL A 160 7.83 -4.32 5.70
C VAL A 160 8.07 -5.13 6.97
N LYS A 161 9.00 -6.07 6.88
CA LYS A 161 9.45 -6.82 8.05
C LYS A 161 10.44 -5.93 8.80
N VAL A 162 10.13 -5.66 10.08
CA VAL A 162 11.05 -5.00 11.00
C VAL A 162 11.53 -6.08 11.96
N ASP A 163 12.82 -6.41 11.93
CA ASP A 163 13.40 -7.54 12.67
C ASP A 163 13.53 -7.29 14.18
N HIS A 164 13.22 -6.08 14.64
CA HIS A 164 13.22 -5.70 16.06
C HIS A 164 11.80 -5.38 16.54
N PRO A 165 11.06 -6.37 17.09
CA PRO A 165 9.66 -6.19 17.49
C PRO A 165 9.49 -5.20 18.66
N ASP A 166 10.53 -5.02 19.47
CA ASP A 166 10.52 -4.15 20.65
C ASP A 166 10.78 -2.68 20.33
N LEU A 167 11.08 -2.34 19.06
CA LEU A 167 11.24 -0.95 18.64
C LEU A 167 9.96 -0.16 18.94
N PRO A 168 10.07 1.04 19.53
CA PRO A 168 8.95 1.96 19.67
C PRO A 168 8.26 2.26 18.33
N SER A 169 6.97 2.62 18.38
CA SER A 169 6.19 2.87 17.15
C SER A 169 6.77 4.02 16.32
N GLY A 170 7.22 5.09 17.00
CA GLY A 170 7.80 6.27 16.37
C GLY A 170 9.06 5.93 15.58
N ASP A 171 9.95 5.12 16.17
CA ASP A 171 11.19 4.71 15.54
C ASP A 171 10.94 3.83 14.31
N ARG A 172 9.96 2.91 14.38
CA ARG A 172 9.57 2.08 13.22
C ARG A 172 9.09 2.96 12.06
N ILE A 173 8.22 3.92 12.33
CA ILE A 173 7.71 4.83 11.30
C ILE A 173 8.84 5.71 10.75
N ALA A 174 9.69 6.26 11.62
CA ALA A 174 10.83 7.08 11.21
C ALA A 174 11.78 6.31 10.29
N HIS A 175 12.08 5.04 10.62
CA HIS A 175 12.93 4.19 9.78
C HIS A 175 12.34 3.99 8.38
N LEU A 176 11.04 3.68 8.30
CA LEU A 176 10.37 3.48 7.01
C LEU A 176 10.27 4.77 6.20
N LEU A 177 10.05 5.92 6.86
CA LEU A 177 10.04 7.24 6.20
C LEU A 177 11.41 7.61 5.66
N LEU A 178 12.48 7.41 6.43
CA LEU A 178 13.85 7.68 5.99
C LEU A 178 14.23 6.79 4.82
N ALA A 179 13.90 5.49 4.88
CA ALA A 179 14.12 4.56 3.78
C ALA A 179 13.36 5.01 2.51
N LEU A 180 12.10 5.39 2.65
CA LEU A 180 11.26 5.88 1.57
C LEU A 180 11.81 7.17 0.93
N ARG A 181 12.26 8.13 1.76
CA ARG A 181 12.83 9.42 1.30
C ARG A 181 14.18 9.26 0.61
N CYS A 182 15.01 8.34 1.11
CA CYS A 182 16.31 8.03 0.51
C CYS A 182 16.13 7.40 -0.88
N ASP A 183 15.36 6.32 -0.97
CA ASP A 183 15.17 5.59 -2.22
C ASP A 183 13.76 4.99 -2.31
N GLU A 184 12.81 5.78 -2.79
CA GLU A 184 11.41 5.38 -2.95
C GLU A 184 11.24 4.10 -3.81
N GLN A 185 12.00 3.96 -4.89
CA GLN A 185 11.93 2.80 -5.77
C GLN A 185 12.53 1.57 -5.10
N GLY A 186 13.67 1.73 -4.42
CA GLY A 186 14.29 0.68 -3.62
C GLY A 186 13.36 0.21 -2.51
N PHE A 187 12.71 1.13 -1.80
CA PHE A 187 11.72 0.84 -0.77
C PHE A 187 10.60 -0.03 -1.32
N ALA A 188 10.00 0.35 -2.45
CA ALA A 188 8.94 -0.42 -3.10
C ALA A 188 9.41 -1.78 -3.64
N THR A 189 10.71 -1.94 -3.91
CA THR A 189 11.33 -3.19 -4.41
C THR A 189 11.58 -4.19 -3.27
N VAL A 190 12.09 -3.69 -2.14
CA VAL A 190 12.42 -4.48 -0.94
C VAL A 190 11.14 -4.86 -0.20
N ALA A 191 10.19 -3.94 -0.09
CA ALA A 191 8.93 -4.18 0.60
C ALA A 191 8.07 -5.22 -0.14
N ASN A 192 7.36 -6.05 0.62
CA ASN A 192 6.51 -7.07 0.02
C ASN A 192 5.14 -6.48 -0.34
N LEU A 193 4.78 -6.52 -1.62
CA LEU A 193 3.43 -6.12 -2.04
C LEU A 193 2.40 -7.16 -1.57
N ALA A 194 1.60 -6.80 -0.58
CA ALA A 194 0.57 -7.66 0.00
C ALA A 194 -0.77 -7.59 -0.75
N PHE A 195 -1.06 -6.45 -1.39
CA PHE A 195 -2.29 -6.20 -2.13
C PHE A 195 -2.12 -5.03 -3.11
N ALA A 196 -2.75 -5.09 -4.28
CA ALA A 196 -2.98 -3.92 -5.12
C ALA A 196 -4.41 -3.92 -5.67
N GLY A 197 -5.12 -2.81 -5.54
CA GLY A 197 -6.50 -2.75 -6.01
C GLY A 197 -7.25 -1.48 -5.63
N ALA A 198 -8.58 -1.54 -5.77
CA ALA A 198 -9.43 -0.36 -5.59
C ALA A 198 -9.40 0.17 -4.15
N ARG A 199 -9.21 1.48 -4.00
CA ARG A 199 -9.11 2.17 -2.70
C ARG A 199 -10.30 1.90 -1.79
N TRP A 200 -11.52 1.81 -2.35
CA TRP A 200 -12.73 1.61 -1.58
C TRP A 200 -12.77 0.27 -0.84
N ARG A 201 -12.16 -0.80 -1.41
CA ARG A 201 -12.08 -2.12 -0.74
C ARG A 201 -11.18 -2.04 0.49
N VAL A 202 -10.00 -1.42 0.34
CA VAL A 202 -9.08 -1.18 1.46
C VAL A 202 -9.76 -0.30 2.52
N ARG A 203 -10.44 0.78 2.11
CA ARG A 203 -11.17 1.69 3.02
C ARG A 203 -12.17 0.95 3.90
N ARG A 204 -12.91 -0.03 3.36
CA ARG A 204 -13.88 -0.85 4.13
C ARG A 204 -13.20 -1.69 5.20
N ARG A 205 -11.94 -2.09 4.99
CA ARG A 205 -11.16 -2.95 5.89
C ARG A 205 -10.25 -2.20 6.85
N LEU A 206 -9.97 -0.94 6.58
CA LEU A 206 -9.29 -0.06 7.52
C LEU A 206 -10.15 0.25 8.75
N ARG A 207 -9.47 0.37 9.90
CA ARG A 207 -10.06 0.89 11.13
C ARG A 207 -10.59 2.30 10.87
N ALA A 208 -11.71 2.64 11.49
CA ALA A 208 -12.39 3.92 11.25
C ALA A 208 -11.46 5.16 11.39
N PRO A 209 -10.56 5.24 12.39
CA PRO A 209 -9.65 6.38 12.54
C PRO A 209 -8.65 6.56 11.39
N MET A 210 -8.35 5.50 10.63
CA MET A 210 -7.35 5.52 9.56
C MET A 210 -7.95 5.93 8.20
N ARG A 211 -9.28 5.90 8.07
CA ARG A 211 -9.97 6.19 6.81
C ARG A 211 -9.79 7.64 6.34
N PRO A 212 -9.76 8.67 7.22
CA PRO A 212 -9.43 10.03 6.84
C PRO A 212 -8.08 10.16 6.13
N ALA A 213 -7.05 9.42 6.59
CA ALA A 213 -5.74 9.43 5.93
C ALA A 213 -5.79 8.88 4.51
N LEU A 214 -6.51 7.77 4.31
CA LEU A 214 -6.70 7.23 2.96
C LEU A 214 -7.49 8.17 2.04
N ALA A 215 -8.36 9.02 2.60
CA ALA A 215 -9.07 10.05 1.84
C ALA A 215 -8.14 11.23 1.50
N ALA A 216 -7.38 11.72 2.48
CA ALA A 216 -6.41 12.80 2.31
C ALA A 216 -5.33 12.44 1.29
N GLY A 217 -4.74 11.24 1.39
CA GLY A 217 -3.77 10.76 0.41
C GLY A 217 -4.35 10.70 -1.02
N ALA A 218 -5.61 10.29 -1.16
CA ALA A 218 -6.27 10.30 -2.46
C ALA A 218 -6.51 11.72 -3.01
N VAL A 219 -6.76 12.72 -2.15
CA VAL A 219 -6.85 14.13 -2.55
C VAL A 219 -5.48 14.62 -3.00
N ALA A 220 -4.45 14.40 -2.18
CA ALA A 220 -3.07 14.82 -2.48
C ALA A 220 -2.57 14.25 -3.81
N THR A 221 -2.81 12.96 -4.09
CA THR A 221 -2.45 12.33 -5.37
C THR A 221 -3.17 12.97 -6.56
N ARG A 222 -4.44 13.39 -6.41
CA ARG A 222 -5.16 14.06 -7.50
C ARG A 222 -4.59 15.43 -7.80
N SER A 223 -4.26 16.20 -6.75
CA SER A 223 -3.71 17.54 -6.91
C SER A 223 -2.29 17.56 -7.48
N SER A 224 -1.57 16.44 -7.42
CA SER A 224 -0.19 16.28 -7.91
C SER A 224 -0.08 15.64 -9.29
N THR A 225 -1.18 15.14 -9.86
CA THR A 225 -1.19 14.62 -11.24
C THR A 225 -1.47 15.78 -12.19
N PRO A 226 -0.52 16.24 -13.03
CA PRO A 226 -0.82 17.24 -14.05
C PRO A 226 -1.88 16.70 -15.01
N ALA A 227 -2.81 17.58 -15.41
CA ALA A 227 -3.96 17.27 -16.27
C ALA A 227 -3.54 16.77 -17.66
#